data_AF-A0A949UGF7-F1
#
_entry.id   AF-A0A949UGF7-F1
#
_cell.length_a   1.000
_cell.length_b   1.000
_cell.length_c   1.000
_cell.angle_alpha   90.00
_cell.angle_beta   90.00
_cell.angle_gamma   90.00
#
_symmetry.space_group_name_H-M   'P 1'
#
loop_
_entity.id
_entity.type
_entity.pdbx_description
1 polymer ?
#
loop_
_entity_poly.entity_id
_entity_poly.type
_entity_poly.pdbx_seq_one_letter_code
_entity_poly.pdbx_strand_id
1 'polypeptide(L)' 'MARHTVSTVPRYAVIEAIRSEGGRERFAVAYLNERALRLVIATACIIATGFPSREEALRACADPVALAG' A
#
# COMPACT_ATOMS: atom_id res chain seq x y z
N MET A 1 13.39 10.26 -22.32
CA MET A 1 13.08 9.16 -21.38
C MET A 1 13.20 9.70 -19.97
N ALA A 2 12.10 9.77 -19.21
CA ALA A 2 12.12 10.33 -17.87
C ALA A 2 12.92 9.41 -16.93
N ARG A 3 13.95 9.96 -16.28
CA ARG A 3 14.67 9.24 -15.22
C ARG A 3 13.66 8.91 -14.11
N HIS A 4 13.35 7.63 -13.96
CA HIS A 4 12.57 7.17 -12.82
C HIS A 4 13.49 7.28 -11.60
N THR A 5 13.24 8.27 -10.74
CA THR A 5 13.87 8.35 -9.42
C THR A 5 13.39 7.16 -8.59
N VAL A 6 14.21 6.11 -8.54
CA VAL A 6 14.03 5.00 -7.61
C VAL A 6 14.44 5.49 -6.24
N SER A 7 13.49 5.59 -5.31
CA SER A 7 13.82 5.81 -3.90
C SER A 7 14.60 4.61 -3.41
N THR A 8 15.69 4.81 -2.67
CA THR A 8 16.44 3.72 -2.01
C THR A 8 15.77 3.28 -0.72
N VAL A 9 14.92 4.15 -0.14
CA VAL A 9 14.13 3.85 1.05
C VAL A 9 12.77 3.33 0.63
N PRO A 10 12.40 2.08 0.98
CA PRO A 10 11.08 1.54 0.67
C PRO A 10 10.01 2.26 1.46
N ARG A 11 8.93 2.61 0.77
CA ARG A 11 7.67 3.01 1.41
C ARG A 11 6.74 1.81 1.45
N TYR A 12 5.71 1.90 2.26
CA TYR A 12 4.72 0.86 2.40
C TYR A 12 3.37 1.34 1.88
N ALA A 13 2.65 0.42 1.27
CA ALA A 13 1.27 0.57 0.84
C ALA A 13 0.41 -0.43 1.60
N VAL A 14 -0.84 -0.05 1.85
CA VAL A 14 -1.88 -0.95 2.32
C VAL A 14 -2.66 -1.43 1.12
N ILE A 15 -2.79 -2.75 0.99
CA ILE A 15 -3.66 -3.38 0.02
C ILE A 15 -4.75 -4.18 0.74
N GLU A 16 -5.93 -4.24 0.15
CA GLU A 16 -7.04 -5.08 0.59
C GLU A 16 -7.31 -6.17 -0.46
N ALA A 17 -7.29 -7.41 0.00
CA ALA A 17 -7.65 -8.57 -0.79
C ALA A 17 -8.94 -9.19 -0.25
N ILE A 18 -9.76 -9.69 -1.17
CA ILE A 18 -10.97 -10.43 -0.84
C ILE A 18 -10.56 -11.90 -0.72
N ARG A 19 -10.75 -12.49 0.46
CA ARG A 19 -10.59 -13.93 0.68
C ARG A 19 -11.73 -14.68 -0.01
N SER A 20 -11.45 -15.90 -0.47
CA SER A 20 -12.45 -16.78 -1.10
C SER A 20 -13.68 -17.04 -0.22
N GLU A 21 -13.55 -16.89 1.11
CA GLU A 21 -14.62 -17.06 2.10
C GLU A 21 -15.39 -15.75 2.39
N GLY A 22 -15.18 -14.70 1.60
CA GLY A 22 -15.90 -13.42 1.72
C GLY A 22 -15.31 -12.43 2.73
N GLY A 23 -14.25 -12.81 3.46
CA GLY A 23 -13.52 -11.91 4.35
C GLY A 23 -12.64 -10.92 3.59
N ARG A 24 -12.50 -9.69 4.10
CA ARG A 24 -11.49 -8.73 3.63
C ARG A 24 -10.24 -8.85 4.49
N GLU A 25 -9.09 -8.98 3.84
CA GLU A 25 -7.80 -9.04 4.52
C GLU A 25 -6.89 -7.93 4.01
N ARG A 26 -6.20 -7.26 4.93
CA ARG A 26 -5.34 -6.12 4.62
C ARG A 26 -3.89 -6.46 4.83
N PHE A 27 -3.05 -6.07 3.88
CA PHE A 27 -1.62 -6.35 3.89
C PHE A 27 -0.82 -5.07 3.67
N ALA A 28 0.29 -4.95 4.37
CA ALA A 28 1.29 -3.92 4.11
C ALA A 28 2.35 -4.46 3.14
N VAL A 29 2.52 -3.81 1.99
CA VAL A 29 3.47 -4.18 0.93
C VAL A 29 4.49 -3.08 0.73
N ALA A 30 5.78 -3.43 0.75
CA ALA A 30 6.86 -2.51 0.47
C ALA A 30 6.96 -2.19 -1.04
N TYR A 31 7.23 -0.94 -1.38
CA TYR A 31 7.49 -0.52 -2.75
C TYR A 31 8.53 0.61 -2.78
N LEU A 32 9.37 0.59 -3.81
CA LEU A 32 10.36 1.66 -4.08
C LEU A 32 9.84 2.68 -5.10
N ASN A 33 8.82 2.29 -5.88
CA ASN A 33 8.23 3.11 -6.92
C ASN A 33 6.72 2.83 -7.00
N GLU A 34 5.91 3.87 -6.80
CA GLU A 34 4.46 3.78 -6.82
C GLU A 34 3.90 3.36 -8.19
N ARG A 35 4.59 3.71 -9.28
CA ARG A 35 4.22 3.23 -10.62
C ARG A 35 4.40 1.72 -10.74
N ALA A 36 5.50 1.19 -10.19
CA ALA A 36 5.73 -0.25 -10.20
C ALA A 36 4.70 -0.99 -9.33
N LEU A 37 4.33 -0.42 -8.18
CA LEU A 37 3.25 -0.94 -7.35
C LEU A 37 1.94 -1.04 -8.14
N ARG A 38 1.52 0.04 -8.81
CA ARG A 38 0.26 0.07 -9.59
C ARG A 38 0.27 -0.77 -10.87
N LEU A 39 1.45 -1.18 -11.35
CA LEU A 39 1.55 -2.13 -12.46
C LEU A 39 1.28 -3.57 -12.02
N VAL A 40 1.56 -3.89 -10.76
CA VAL A 40 1.42 -5.26 -10.21
C VAL A 40 0.12 -5.42 -9.44
N ILE A 41 -0.28 -4.40 -8.68
CA ILE A 41 -1.48 -4.40 -7.86
C ILE A 41 -2.55 -3.55 -8.52
N ALA A 42 -3.74 -4.12 -8.70
CA ALA A 42 -4.90 -3.40 -9.19
C ALA A 42 -5.19 -2.19 -8.31
N THR A 43 -5.42 -1.02 -8.93
CA THR A 43 -5.62 0.23 -8.18
C THR A 43 -6.76 0.14 -7.18
N ALA A 44 -7.82 -0.61 -7.50
CA ALA A 44 -8.95 -0.85 -6.61
C ALA A 44 -8.59 -1.62 -5.32
N CYS A 45 -7.48 -2.36 -5.30
CA CYS A 45 -7.00 -3.08 -4.13
C CYS A 45 -6.06 -2.23 -3.27
N ILE A 46 -5.61 -1.06 -3.72
CA ILE A 46 -4.71 -0.19 -2.96
C ILE A 46 -5.55 0.79 -2.15
N ILE A 47 -5.51 0.66 -0.81
CA ILE A 47 -6.28 1.52 0.10
C ILE A 47 -5.49 2.79 0.44
N ALA A 48 -4.18 2.65 0.68
CA ALA A 48 -3.32 3.77 1.02
C ALA A 48 -1.86 3.50 0.65
N THR A 49 -1.09 4.57 0.46
CA THR A 49 0.31 4.51 0.05
C THR A 49 1.12 5.56 0.76
N GLY A 50 2.42 5.30 0.96
CA GLY A 50 3.38 6.33 1.33
C GLY A 50 3.89 6.24 2.76
N PHE A 51 3.51 5.19 3.49
CA PHE A 51 3.95 4.97 4.86
C PHE A 51 5.46 4.72 4.92
N PRO A 52 6.17 5.33 5.88
CA PRO A 52 7.62 5.14 6.05
C PRO A 52 7.98 3.77 6.64
N SER A 53 7.03 3.09 7.30
CA SER A 53 7.24 1.78 7.91
C SER A 53 6.04 0.84 7.72
N ARG A 54 6.30 -0.47 7.81
CA ARG A 54 5.26 -1.50 7.74
C ARG A 54 4.25 -1.36 8.89
N GLU A 55 4.73 -1.04 10.08
CA GLU A 55 3.89 -0.93 11.28
C GLU A 55 2.94 0.26 11.20
N GLU A 56 3.40 1.41 10.69
CA GLU A 56 2.53 2.57 10.45
C GLU A 56 1.44 2.26 9.41
N ALA A 57 1.79 1.56 8.33
CA ALA A 57 0.82 1.13 7.33
C ALA A 57 -0.27 0.21 7.95
N LEU A 58 0.14 -0.72 8.83
CA LEU A 58 -0.81 -1.62 9.51
C LEU A 58 -1.64 -0.90 10.57
N ARG A 59 -1.10 0.08 11.29
CA ARG A 59 -1.89 0.91 12.23
C ARG A 59 -2.96 1.71 11.51
N ALA A 60 -2.65 2.26 10.34
CA ALA A 60 -3.65 2.95 9.50
C ALA A 60 -4.79 2.02 9.04
N CYS A 61 -4.58 0.70 9.02
CA CYS A 61 -5.64 -0.27 8.72
C CYS A 61 -6.55 -0.56 9.91
N ALA A 62 -6.02 -0.44 11.13
CA ALA A 62 -6.74 -0.71 12.37
C ALA A 62 -7.62 0.47 12.79
N ASP A 63 -7.28 1.68 12.33
CA ASP A 63 -8.01 2.90 12.67
C ASP A 63 -8.70 3.51 11.43
N PRO A 64 -10.04 3.42 11.30
CA PRO A 64 -10.77 3.95 10.15
C PRO A 64 -10.70 5.49 10.04
N VAL A 65 -10.25 6.20 11.09
CA VAL A 65 -10.09 7.67 11.08
C VAL A 65 -8.76 8.09 10.43
N ALA A 66 -7.74 7.23 10.44
CA ALA A 66 -6.40 7.56 9.94
C ALA A 66 -6.26 7.58 8.41
N LEU A 67 -7.25 7.06 7.68
CA LEU A 67 -7.27 6.99 6.21
C LEU A 67 -7.86 8.23 5.51
N ALA A 68 -8.36 9.20 6.28
CA ALA A 68 -9.04 10.40 5.78
C ALA A 68 -8.17 11.68 5.81
N GLY A 69 -6.89 11.56 6.19
CA GLY A 69 -5.94 12.69 6.30
C GLY A 69 -5.13 12.92 5.04
#